data_AF-A0A8U0U027-F1
#
_entry.id   AF-A0A8U0U027-F1
#
_cell.length_a   1.000
_cell.length_b   1.000
_cell.length_c   1.000
_cell.angle_alpha   90.00
_cell.angle_beta   90.00
_cell.angle_gamma   90.00
#
_symmetry.space_group_name_H-M   'P 1'
#
loop_
_entity.id
_entity.type
_entity.pdbx_description
1 polymer ?
#
loop_
_entity_poly.entity_id
_entity_poly.type
_entity_poly.pdbx_seq_one_letter_code
_entity_poly.pdbx_strand_id
1 'polypeptide(L)'
;MGIWVLMQPENNRSRVIKDSFIHRFTQQSLGGYFGLKSYAKNTEDHELEGKLSMVEKYNSRIPELVERLYGCTEREAQHADFILGTVHKSKGLEFDTVVITDDFAKMDSCLNCSENTHTQHEPLH
;
A
#
# COMPACT_ATOMS: atom_id res chain seq x y z
N MET A 1 -4.18 10.06 -6.62
CA MET A 1 -4.76 11.42 -6.72
C MET A 1 -6.20 11.53 -6.25
N GLY A 2 -7.12 10.66 -6.65
CA GLY A 2 -8.54 10.80 -6.31
C GLY A 2 -8.84 10.96 -4.81
N ILE A 3 -8.21 10.15 -3.95
CA ILE A 3 -8.38 10.22 -2.49
C ILE A 3 -7.86 11.55 -1.92
N TRP A 4 -6.70 12.03 -2.40
CA TRP A 4 -6.16 13.33 -1.98
C TRP A 4 -7.09 14.49 -2.38
N VAL A 5 -7.62 14.47 -3.62
CA VAL A 5 -8.59 15.47 -4.10
C VAL A 5 -9.86 15.45 -3.25
N LEU A 6 -10.33 14.27 -2.83
CA LEU A 6 -11.49 14.12 -1.95
C LEU A 6 -11.27 14.79 -0.59
N MET A 7 -10.02 14.91 -0.13
CA MET A 7 -9.65 15.57 1.13
C MET A 7 -9.58 17.11 1.01
N GLN A 8 -9.20 17.65 -0.15
CA GLN A 8 -9.09 19.11 -0.40
C GLN A 8 -10.47 19.77 -0.44
N PRO A 9 -10.70 21.03 -0.05
CA PRO A 9 -12.04 21.66 -0.02
C PRO A 9 -12.84 21.57 -1.33
N GLU A 10 -14.18 21.66 -1.23
CA GLU A 10 -15.20 21.35 -2.27
C GLU A 10 -14.99 21.95 -3.68
N ASN A 11 -14.20 23.00 -3.84
CA ASN A 11 -14.07 23.67 -5.13
C ASN A 11 -13.47 22.73 -6.19
N ASN A 12 -14.32 22.27 -7.11
CA ASN A 12 -14.00 21.50 -8.34
C ASN A 12 -13.60 20.01 -8.18
N ARG A 13 -13.89 19.34 -7.06
CA ARG A 13 -13.51 17.92 -6.81
C ARG A 13 -13.96 16.91 -7.88
N SER A 14 -15.24 16.99 -8.29
CA SER A 14 -15.90 15.96 -9.10
C SER A 14 -15.30 15.77 -10.50
N ARG A 15 -14.73 16.83 -11.10
CA ARG A 15 -14.13 16.76 -12.44
C ARG A 15 -12.76 16.10 -12.47
N VAL A 16 -12.08 16.01 -11.32
CA VAL A 16 -10.68 15.54 -11.23
C VAL A 16 -10.62 14.06 -10.80
N ILE A 17 -11.63 13.57 -10.06
CA ILE A 17 -11.68 12.19 -9.59
C ILE A 17 -12.20 11.28 -10.72
N LYS A 18 -11.29 10.57 -11.39
CA LYS A 18 -11.62 9.59 -12.45
C LYS A 18 -12.13 8.24 -11.93
N ASP A 19 -11.69 7.87 -10.73
CA ASP A 19 -12.05 6.59 -10.13
C ASP A 19 -13.53 6.60 -9.72
N SER A 20 -14.33 5.72 -10.31
CA SER A 20 -15.77 5.68 -10.09
C SER A 20 -16.16 5.31 -8.66
N PHE A 21 -15.36 4.50 -7.98
CA PHE A 21 -15.60 4.14 -6.58
C PHE A 21 -15.35 5.35 -5.67
N ILE A 22 -14.21 6.02 -5.82
CA ILE A 22 -13.87 7.23 -5.04
C ILE A 22 -14.83 8.38 -5.37
N HIS A 23 -15.27 8.48 -6.63
CA HIS A 23 -16.19 9.52 -7.10
C HIS A 23 -17.52 9.50 -6.34
N ARG A 24 -18.04 8.32 -5.98
CA ARG A 24 -19.30 8.20 -5.20
C ARG A 24 -19.23 8.96 -3.89
N PHE A 25 -18.08 8.98 -3.22
CA PHE A 25 -17.91 9.68 -1.95
C PHE A 25 -17.90 11.21 -2.10
N THR A 26 -17.91 11.76 -3.32
CA THR A 26 -18.18 13.20 -3.53
C THR A 26 -19.62 13.59 -3.27
N GLN A 27 -20.54 12.62 -3.24
CA GLN A 27 -21.94 12.86 -2.89
C GLN A 27 -22.05 13.20 -1.41
N GLN A 28 -22.78 14.27 -1.08
CA GLN A 28 -22.95 14.74 0.31
C GLN A 28 -23.51 13.65 1.24
N SER A 29 -24.35 12.74 0.71
CA SER A 29 -24.92 11.61 1.44
C SER A 29 -23.91 10.58 1.92
N LEU A 30 -22.74 10.49 1.28
CA LEU A 30 -21.69 9.50 1.60
C LEU A 30 -20.55 10.08 2.43
N GLY A 31 -20.66 11.33 2.89
CA GLY A 31 -19.76 11.87 3.93
C GLY A 31 -18.32 12.20 3.48
N GLY A 32 -18.05 12.27 2.18
CA GLY A 32 -16.75 12.73 1.68
C GLY A 32 -15.60 11.81 2.07
N TYR A 33 -14.45 12.43 2.36
CA TYR A 33 -13.26 11.76 2.84
C TYR A 33 -13.50 10.93 4.11
N PHE A 34 -14.26 11.46 5.08
CA PHE A 34 -14.54 10.75 6.33
C PHE A 34 -15.43 9.53 6.12
N GLY A 35 -16.39 9.61 5.19
CA GLY A 35 -17.21 8.45 4.82
C GLY A 35 -16.38 7.35 4.16
N LEU A 36 -15.42 7.71 3.29
CA LEU A 36 -14.48 6.76 2.71
C LEU A 36 -13.58 6.11 3.79
N LYS A 37 -13.13 6.90 4.78
CA LYS A 37 -12.34 6.39 5.91
C LYS A 37 -13.13 5.42 6.79
N SER A 38 -14.38 5.75 7.10
CA SER A 38 -15.28 4.85 7.84
C SER A 38 -15.58 3.59 7.06
N TYR A 39 -15.77 3.69 5.74
CA TYR A 39 -15.95 2.53 4.87
C TYR A 39 -14.75 1.58 4.97
N ALA A 40 -13.53 2.09 4.76
CA ALA A 40 -12.31 1.29 4.78
C ALA A 40 -12.16 0.50 6.10
N LYS A 41 -12.43 1.16 7.22
CA LYS A 41 -12.40 0.54 8.55
C LYS A 41 -13.48 -0.53 8.72
N ASN A 42 -14.71 -0.24 8.29
CA ASN A 42 -15.84 -1.16 8.46
C ASN A 42 -15.74 -2.40 7.56
N THR A 43 -15.03 -2.30 6.43
CA THR A 43 -14.80 -3.41 5.50
C THR A 43 -13.46 -4.09 5.70
N GLU A 44 -12.68 -3.68 6.71
CA GLU A 44 -11.32 -4.20 6.97
C GLU A 44 -10.41 -4.13 5.73
N ASP A 45 -10.57 -3.07 4.93
CA ASP A 45 -9.80 -2.86 3.70
C ASP A 45 -8.46 -2.18 4.04
N HIS A 46 -7.49 -2.99 4.47
CA HIS A 46 -6.16 -2.50 4.86
C HIS A 46 -5.40 -1.80 3.73
N GLU A 47 -5.67 -2.15 2.46
CA GLU A 47 -5.05 -1.46 1.32
C GLU A 47 -5.58 -0.03 1.20
N LEU A 48 -6.90 0.14 1.34
CA LEU A 48 -7.53 1.46 1.34
C LEU A 48 -7.16 2.28 2.57
N GLU A 49 -7.08 1.66 3.76
CA GLU A 49 -6.60 2.29 4.98
C GLU A 49 -5.16 2.80 4.82
N GLY A 50 -4.27 2.00 4.22
CA GLY A 50 -2.91 2.41 3.91
C GLY A 50 -2.86 3.63 2.97
N LYS A 51 -3.69 3.64 1.93
CA LYS A 51 -3.82 4.80 1.01
C LYS A 51 -4.33 6.05 1.72
N LEU A 52 -5.31 5.93 2.60
CA LEU A 52 -5.85 7.02 3.42
C LEU A 52 -4.78 7.58 4.37
N SER A 53 -4.04 6.69 5.04
CA SER A 53 -2.93 7.06 5.93
C SER A 53 -1.82 7.82 5.18
N MET A 54 -1.47 7.39 3.97
CA MET A 54 -0.53 8.14 3.12
C MET A 54 -1.04 9.53 2.76
N VAL A 55 -2.33 9.66 2.44
CA VAL A 55 -2.95 10.95 2.13
C VAL A 55 -2.93 11.89 3.33
N GLU A 56 -3.22 11.38 4.52
CA GLU A 56 -3.14 12.14 5.78
C GLU A 56 -1.71 12.56 6.11
N LYS A 57 -0.75 11.64 5.97
CA LYS A 57 0.66 11.86 6.31
C LYS A 57 1.33 12.89 5.40
N TYR A 58 1.08 12.83 4.09
CA TYR A 58 1.80 13.65 3.11
C TYR A 58 1.01 14.85 2.62
N ASN A 59 -0.33 14.79 2.60
CA ASN A 59 -1.28 15.84 2.21
C ASN A 59 -0.72 16.91 1.24
N SER A 60 -0.26 18.05 1.76
CA SER A 60 0.22 19.20 0.98
C SER A 60 1.44 18.91 0.12
N ARG A 61 2.26 17.91 0.50
CA ARG A 61 3.45 17.48 -0.23
C ARG A 61 3.15 16.51 -1.37
N ILE A 62 1.94 15.93 -1.43
CA ILE A 62 1.60 14.94 -2.47
C ILE A 62 1.80 15.48 -3.89
N PRO A 63 1.33 16.70 -4.24
CA PRO A 63 1.56 17.26 -5.57
C PRO A 63 3.05 17.36 -5.91
N GLU A 64 3.85 17.94 -5.00
CA GLU A 64 5.31 18.09 -5.17
C GLU A 64 6.01 16.73 -5.32
N LEU A 65 5.70 15.76 -4.45
CA LEU A 65 6.30 14.43 -4.50
C LEU A 65 5.97 13.70 -5.80
N VAL A 66 4.74 13.84 -6.29
CA VAL A 66 4.32 13.21 -7.55
C VAL A 66 4.98 13.88 -8.74
N GLU A 67 5.08 15.21 -8.75
CA GLU A 67 5.81 15.93 -9.79
C GLU A 67 7.28 15.51 -9.84
N ARG A 68 7.93 15.37 -8.68
CA ARG A 68 9.30 14.85 -8.59
C ARG A 68 9.43 13.42 -9.10
N LEU A 69 8.50 12.54 -8.77
CA LEU A 69 8.49 11.17 -9.32
C LEU A 69 8.41 11.19 -10.84
N TYR A 70 7.49 11.97 -11.42
CA TYR A 70 7.37 12.10 -12.87
C TYR A 70 8.60 12.75 -13.51
N GLY A 71 9.21 13.74 -12.85
CA GLY A 71 10.41 14.42 -13.34
C GLY A 71 11.65 13.53 -13.39
N CYS A 72 11.69 12.47 -12.59
CA CYS A 72 12.77 11.49 -12.57
C CYS A 72 12.38 10.14 -13.22
N THR A 73 11.19 10.05 -13.85
CA THR A 73 10.73 8.78 -14.46
C THR A 73 11.28 8.66 -15.87
N GLU A 74 11.99 7.57 -16.12
CA GLU A 74 12.41 7.18 -17.46
C GLU A 74 11.39 6.25 -18.13
N ARG A 75 11.23 6.39 -19.46
CA ARG A 75 10.30 5.54 -20.24
C ARG A 75 10.88 4.18 -20.56
N GLU A 76 12.19 4.13 -20.72
CA GLU A 76 12.93 2.94 -21.11
C GLU A 76 13.81 2.48 -19.96
N ALA A 77 13.68 1.21 -19.57
CA ALA A 77 14.40 0.65 -18.44
C ALA A 77 15.93 0.77 -18.58
N GLN A 78 16.44 0.75 -19.81
CA GLN A 78 17.87 0.88 -20.12
C GLN A 78 18.47 2.25 -19.77
N HIS A 79 17.63 3.28 -19.60
CA HIS A 79 18.07 4.63 -19.23
C HIS A 79 17.80 4.95 -17.75
N ALA A 80 17.14 4.06 -17.02
CA ALA A 80 16.82 4.27 -15.61
C ALA A 80 17.98 3.88 -14.70
N ASP A 81 18.34 4.73 -13.74
CA ASP A 81 19.31 4.39 -12.70
C ASP A 81 18.80 3.26 -11.77
N PHE A 82 17.49 3.24 -11.51
CA PHE A 82 16.83 2.25 -10.66
C PHE A 82 15.47 1.86 -11.22
N ILE A 83 15.13 0.59 -11.09
CA ILE A 83 13.80 0.06 -11.41
C ILE A 83 13.10 -0.29 -10.10
N LEU A 84 12.10 0.50 -9.73
CA LEU A 84 11.25 0.23 -8.56
C LEU A 84 10.01 -0.55 -8.99
N GLY A 85 9.74 -1.68 -8.34
CA GLY A 85 8.58 -2.51 -8.64
C GLY A 85 8.22 -3.42 -7.47
N THR A 86 7.09 -4.11 -7.60
CA THR A 86 6.71 -5.15 -6.64
C THR A 86 7.36 -6.47 -7.02
N VAL A 87 7.56 -7.37 -6.04
CA VAL A 87 8.09 -8.73 -6.30
C VAL A 87 7.30 -9.48 -7.37
N HIS A 88 5.98 -9.29 -7.37
CA HIS A 88 5.12 -9.89 -8.38
C HIS A 88 5.45 -9.42 -9.79
N LYS A 89 5.84 -8.15 -9.96
CA LYS A 89 6.25 -7.58 -11.25
C LYS A 89 7.66 -7.99 -11.66
N SER A 90 8.53 -8.35 -10.71
CA SER A 90 9.90 -8.78 -10.98
C SER A 90 10.07 -10.29 -11.19
N LYS A 91 8.99 -11.08 -11.05
CA LYS A 91 9.06 -12.54 -11.20
C LYS A 91 9.50 -12.93 -12.62
N GLY A 92 10.61 -13.67 -12.71
CA GLY A 92 11.20 -14.10 -13.99
C GLY A 92 12.04 -13.02 -14.68
N LEU A 93 12.30 -11.89 -14.01
CA LEU A 93 13.27 -10.90 -14.45
C LEU A 93 14.60 -11.13 -13.71
N GLU A 94 15.70 -10.81 -14.38
CA GLU A 94 17.05 -10.89 -13.85
C GLU A 94 17.66 -9.49 -13.81
N PHE A 95 18.38 -9.19 -12.73
CA PHE A 95 19.04 -7.90 -12.51
C PHE A 95 20.42 -8.13 -11.89
N ASP A 96 21.39 -7.30 -12.24
CA ASP A 96 22.76 -7.39 -11.70
C ASP A 96 22.80 -7.14 -10.19
N THR A 97 21.93 -6.27 -9.69
CA THR A 97 21.81 -5.96 -8.27
C THR A 97 20.35 -5.72 -7.91
N VAL A 98 19.91 -6.35 -6.82
CA VAL A 98 18.54 -6.23 -6.31
C VAL A 98 18.58 -5.76 -4.86
N VAL A 99 17.85 -4.69 -4.56
CA VAL A 99 17.60 -4.22 -3.19
C VAL A 99 16.16 -4.54 -2.82
N ILE A 100 15.97 -5.26 -1.72
CA ILE A 100 14.65 -5.66 -1.20
C ILE A 100 14.33 -4.77 0.00
N THR A 101 13.17 -4.12 -0.02
CA THR A 101 12.64 -3.30 1.08
C THR A 101 12.10 -4.16 2.22
N ASP A 102 11.95 -3.58 3.41
CA ASP A 102 11.53 -4.27 4.63
C ASP A 102 10.01 -4.36 4.82
N ASP A 103 9.24 -4.07 3.76
CA ASP A 103 7.78 -4.01 3.75
C ASP A 103 7.09 -5.37 3.52
N PHE A 104 7.84 -6.46 3.55
CA PHE A 104 7.28 -7.81 3.55
C PHE A 104 6.61 -8.09 4.89
N ALA A 105 5.43 -8.72 4.82
CA ALA A 105 4.79 -9.25 6.01
C ALA A 105 5.76 -10.20 6.72
N LYS A 106 6.14 -9.86 7.95
CA LYS A 106 6.87 -10.79 8.82
C LYS A 106 5.95 -11.99 9.05
N MET A 107 6.40 -13.18 8.64
CA MET A 107 5.70 -14.41 8.93
C MET A 107 5.91 -14.75 10.41
N ASP A 108 5.02 -14.30 11.29
CA ASP A 108 5.02 -14.69 12.70
C ASP A 108 4.31 -16.04 12.97
N SER A 109 4.11 -16.88 11.95
CA SER A 109 3.22 -18.05 12.05
C SER A 109 3.82 -19.39 11.59
N CYS A 110 5.09 -19.68 11.92
CA CYS A 110 5.63 -21.05 11.87
C CYS A 110 6.61 -21.30 13.05
N LEU A 111 6.17 -21.09 14.30
CA LEU A 111 6.90 -21.57 15.50
C LEU A 111 6.03 -22.41 16.44
N ASN A 112 4.93 -22.99 15.93
CA ASN A 112 4.19 -24.04 16.64
C ASN A 112 4.18 -25.34 15.83
N CYS A 113 5.37 -25.83 15.44
CA CYS A 113 5.52 -27.27 15.28
C CYS A 113 5.63 -27.84 16.70
N SER A 114 4.55 -28.44 17.19
CA SER A 114 4.50 -29.07 18.51
C SER A 114 5.68 -30.00 18.72
N GLU A 115 6.55 -29.67 19.67
CA GLU A 115 7.46 -30.62 20.30
C GLU A 115 6.61 -31.68 21.00
N ASN A 116 6.30 -32.77 20.30
CA ASN A 116 5.86 -33.99 20.96
C ASN A 116 7.08 -34.56 21.68
N THR A 117 7.22 -34.20 22.96
CA THR A 117 8.10 -34.85 23.93
C THR A 117 7.77 -36.33 23.99
N HIS A 118 8.55 -37.17 23.28
CA HIS A 118 8.55 -38.60 23.54
C HIS A 118 9.50 -38.87 24.71
N THR A 119 8.96 -38.77 25.92
CA THR A 119 9.62 -39.21 27.13
C THR A 119 9.78 -40.73 27.06
N GLN A 120 10.96 -41.21 26.69
CA GLN A 120 11.40 -42.56 27.04
C GLN A 120 12.63 -42.44 27.93
N HIS A 121 12.40 -42.50 29.23
CA HIS A 121 13.39 -42.92 30.21
C HIS A 121 12.64 -43.47 31.43
N GLU A 122 12.66 -44.79 31.58
CA GLU A 122 12.60 -45.47 32.86
C GLU A 122 13.77 -46.48 32.92
N PRO A 123 14.28 -46.80 34.13
CA PRO A 123 15.72 -46.94 34.36
C PRO A 123 16.22 -48.37 34.34
N LEU A 124 17.54 -48.49 34.27
CA LEU A 124 18.29 -49.74 34.49
C LEU A 124 17.95 -50.38 35.84
N HIS A 125 17.71 -51.69 35.81
CA HIS A 125 18.33 -52.63 36.74
C HIS A 125 18.59 -53.98 36.08
#